data_AF-A0A9P6X901-F1
#
_entry.id   AF-A0A9P6X901-F1
#
_cell.length_a   1.000
_cell.length_b   1.000
_cell.length_c   1.000
_cell.angle_alpha   90.00
_cell.angle_beta   90.00
_cell.angle_gamma   90.00
#
_symmetry.space_group_name_H-M   'P 1'
#
loop_
_entity.id
_entity.type
_entity.pdbx_description
1 polymer ?
#
loop_
_entity_poly.entity_id
_entity_poly.type
_entity_poly.pdbx_seq_one_letter_code
_entity_poly.pdbx_strand_id
1 'polypeptide(L)'
;MKIAGFVEFKWCETEFTSNKHLEISESDYNQRPGKYVDALGFLKTSNNMEIVIVEASSGQLKERTIHTIEDYLKLLVCGVSSQKKEAVLNKNSSIATFKKLKVFAIQIIKNRVTLSELFMNDQKSWCFIEKRTATLPSSWHDRILLVQYLELVATLFVC
;
A
#
# COMPACT_ATOMS: atom_id res chain seq x y z
N MET A 1 6.64 -8.81 24.05
CA MET A 1 5.98 -9.66 23.04
C MET A 1 6.08 -8.96 21.69
N LYS A 2 7.09 -9.30 20.87
CA LYS A 2 7.22 -8.76 19.50
C LYS A 2 6.34 -9.61 18.60
N ILE A 3 5.22 -9.06 18.15
CA ILE A 3 4.33 -9.73 17.20
C ILE A 3 5.03 -9.66 15.84
N ALA A 4 5.71 -10.74 15.43
CA ALA A 4 6.02 -10.96 14.03
C ALA A 4 4.70 -11.31 13.34
N GLY A 5 3.89 -10.29 13.06
CA GLY A 5 2.65 -10.43 12.31
C GLY A 5 3.02 -10.63 10.86
N PHE A 6 2.87 -11.85 10.35
CA PHE A 6 3.05 -12.10 8.92
C PHE A 6 2.01 -11.29 8.14
N VAL A 7 2.48 -10.47 7.19
CA VAL A 7 1.61 -9.83 6.21
C VAL A 7 1.07 -10.91 5.28
N GLU A 8 -0.25 -11.07 5.24
CA GLU A 8 -0.91 -11.96 4.28
C GLU A 8 -1.18 -11.20 2.99
N PHE A 9 -0.78 -11.73 1.85
CA PHE A 9 -1.01 -11.10 0.55
C PHE A 9 -2.14 -11.78 -0.21
N LYS A 10 -2.99 -10.98 -0.85
CA LYS A 10 -3.97 -11.41 -1.83
C LYS A 10 -3.68 -10.80 -3.19
N TRP A 11 -3.83 -11.62 -4.23
CA TRP A 11 -3.62 -11.31 -5.64
C TRP A 11 -4.61 -12.15 -6.47
N CYS A 12 -5.15 -11.71 -7.62
CA CYS A 12 -5.12 -10.37 -8.23
C CYS A 12 -6.42 -9.60 -7.99
N GLU A 13 -6.45 -8.29 -8.30
CA GLU A 13 -7.66 -7.47 -8.34
C GLU A 13 -8.47 -7.59 -7.04
N THR A 14 -7.79 -7.37 -5.92
CA THR A 14 -8.37 -7.51 -4.59
C THR A 14 -9.17 -6.26 -4.25
N GLU A 15 -10.39 -6.44 -3.77
CA GLU A 15 -11.22 -5.33 -3.31
C GLU A 15 -10.58 -4.63 -2.09
N PHE A 16 -10.50 -3.31 -2.16
CA PHE A 16 -9.99 -2.44 -1.11
C PHE A 16 -11.15 -1.90 -0.25
N THR A 17 -11.17 -2.28 1.02
CA THR A 17 -12.33 -2.10 1.90
C THR A 17 -12.29 -0.85 2.77
N SER A 18 -11.11 -0.28 3.03
CA SER A 18 -11.00 0.88 3.93
C SER A 18 -11.76 2.12 3.44
N ASN A 19 -11.84 2.33 2.12
CA ASN A 19 -12.65 3.42 1.56
C ASN A 19 -14.13 3.26 1.90
N LYS A 20 -14.68 2.04 1.76
CA LYS A 20 -16.09 1.77 2.06
C LYS A 20 -16.41 2.05 3.54
N HIS A 21 -15.49 1.70 4.44
CA HIS A 21 -15.69 1.92 5.88
C HIS A 21 -15.78 3.41 6.23
N LEU A 22 -14.91 4.24 5.62
CA LEU A 22 -14.94 5.69 5.82
C LEU A 22 -16.17 6.32 5.19
N GLU A 23 -16.55 5.90 3.98
CA GLU A 23 -17.72 6.43 3.28
C GLU A 23 -19.03 6.15 4.03
N ILE A 24 -19.19 4.97 4.63
CA ILE A 24 -20.36 4.67 5.48
C ILE A 24 -20.38 5.57 6.73
N SER A 25 -19.21 5.95 7.27
CA SER A 25 -19.14 6.85 8.41
C SER A 25 -19.40 8.32 8.07
N GLU A 26 -19.23 8.71 6.80
CA GLU A 26 -19.30 10.11 6.32
C GLU A 26 -20.53 10.42 5.42
N SER A 27 -21.29 9.42 4.93
CA SER A 27 -22.36 9.62 3.94
C SER A 27 -23.69 8.89 4.23
N ASP A 28 -24.80 9.44 3.73
CA ASP A 28 -26.17 8.89 3.73
C ASP A 28 -26.31 7.63 2.82
N TYR A 29 -25.54 6.57 3.08
CA TYR A 29 -25.70 5.23 2.46
C TYR A 29 -25.59 5.14 0.92
N ASN A 30 -25.14 6.19 0.21
CA ASN A 30 -24.94 6.12 -1.23
C ASN A 30 -23.67 5.32 -1.57
N GLN A 31 -23.85 4.02 -1.86
CA GLN A 31 -22.76 3.11 -2.22
C GLN A 31 -22.10 3.52 -3.54
N ARG A 32 -20.82 3.91 -3.49
CA ARG A 32 -19.97 4.00 -4.68
C ARG A 32 -19.42 2.63 -5.06
N PRO A 33 -19.05 2.40 -6.34
CA PRO A 33 -18.40 1.16 -6.75
C PRO A 33 -17.11 0.93 -5.93
N GLY A 34 -16.87 -0.34 -5.56
CA GLY A 34 -15.67 -0.74 -4.83
C GLY A 34 -14.41 -0.40 -5.61
N LYS A 35 -13.35 -0.01 -4.89
CA LYS A 35 -12.02 0.15 -5.49
C LYS A 35 -11.28 -1.19 -5.44
N TYR A 36 -10.58 -1.50 -6.51
CA TYR A 36 -9.77 -2.70 -6.63
C TYR A 36 -8.31 -2.31 -6.82
N VAL A 37 -7.43 -3.13 -6.23
CA VAL A 37 -5.98 -2.99 -6.33
C VAL A 37 -5.38 -4.31 -6.77
N ASP A 38 -4.25 -4.26 -7.48
CA ASP A 38 -3.67 -5.48 -8.06
C ASP A 38 -3.26 -6.49 -6.98
N ALA A 39 -2.68 -5.99 -5.88
CA ALA A 39 -2.49 -6.77 -4.65
C ALA A 39 -2.77 -5.96 -3.40
N LEU A 40 -3.11 -6.71 -2.36
CA LEU A 40 -3.34 -6.18 -1.02
C LEU A 40 -2.68 -7.08 0.03
N GLY A 41 -1.88 -6.46 0.89
CA GLY A 41 -1.27 -7.06 2.06
C GLY A 41 -2.03 -6.67 3.32
N PHE A 42 -2.34 -7.65 4.15
CA PHE A 42 -3.10 -7.49 5.39
C PHE A 42 -2.25 -7.85 6.60
N LEU A 43 -2.29 -7.01 7.63
CA LEU A 43 -1.83 -7.37 8.96
C LEU A 43 -2.99 -8.01 9.72
N LYS A 44 -2.82 -9.25 10.20
CA LYS A 44 -3.80 -9.95 11.05
C LYS A 44 -3.87 -9.33 12.44
N THR A 45 -4.51 -8.16 12.51
CA THR A 45 -4.94 -7.51 13.75
C THR A 45 -6.43 -7.77 13.97
N SER A 46 -7.01 -7.25 15.05
CA SER A 46 -8.47 -7.25 15.24
C SER A 46 -9.24 -6.60 14.10
N ASN A 47 -8.58 -5.70 13.34
CA ASN A 47 -9.21 -4.88 12.31
C ASN A 47 -8.86 -5.31 10.88
N ASN A 48 -8.00 -6.33 10.72
CA ASN A 48 -7.43 -6.78 9.44
C ASN A 48 -6.93 -5.59 8.61
N MET A 49 -5.92 -4.90 9.14
CA MET A 49 -5.43 -3.65 8.55
C MET A 49 -4.83 -3.91 7.16
N GLU A 50 -5.31 -3.17 6.17
CA GLU A 50 -4.76 -3.09 4.82
C GLU A 50 -3.45 -2.28 4.87
N ILE A 51 -2.31 -2.97 4.92
CA ILE A 51 -1.00 -2.37 5.24
C ILE A 51 -0.04 -2.29 4.06
N VAL A 52 -0.21 -3.13 3.02
CA VAL A 52 0.57 -3.05 1.77
C VAL A 52 -0.37 -2.97 0.59
N ILE A 53 -0.21 -1.98 -0.28
CA ILE A 53 -1.05 -1.78 -1.47
C ILE A 53 -0.14 -1.84 -2.70
N VAL A 54 -0.51 -2.61 -3.71
CA VAL A 54 0.32 -2.83 -4.90
C VAL A 54 -0.44 -2.50 -6.17
N GLU A 55 0.19 -1.76 -7.07
CA GLU A 55 -0.31 -1.46 -8.42
C GLU A 55 0.77 -1.70 -9.48
N ALA A 56 0.42 -2.34 -10.58
CA ALA A 56 1.24 -2.65 -11.72
C ALA A 56 0.78 -1.84 -12.94
N SER A 57 1.38 -0.67 -13.10
CA SER A 57 0.88 0.39 -13.97
C SER A 57 1.19 0.24 -15.46
N SER A 58 2.03 -0.71 -15.85
CA SER A 58 2.40 -0.89 -17.25
C SER A 58 2.96 -2.28 -17.57
N GLY A 59 2.80 -2.66 -18.85
CA GLY A 59 3.49 -3.82 -19.41
C GLY A 59 4.97 -3.55 -19.68
N GLN A 60 5.75 -4.62 -19.90
CA GLN A 60 7.22 -4.52 -20.02
C GLN A 60 7.72 -3.64 -21.18
N LEU A 61 6.99 -3.59 -22.31
CA LEU A 61 7.48 -2.97 -23.54
C LEU A 61 7.31 -1.45 -23.57
N LYS A 62 6.17 -0.93 -23.11
CA LYS A 62 5.84 0.50 -23.17
C LYS A 62 5.06 0.92 -21.92
N GLU A 63 5.51 2.01 -21.33
CA GLU A 63 4.82 2.65 -20.22
C GLU A 63 3.48 3.24 -20.70
N ARG A 64 2.45 3.10 -19.86
CA ARG A 64 1.16 3.78 -20.03
C ARG A 64 1.11 4.93 -19.03
N THR A 65 1.64 6.09 -19.41
CA THR A 65 1.87 7.21 -18.49
C THR A 65 0.61 7.70 -17.78
N ILE A 66 -0.54 7.77 -18.47
CA ILE A 66 -1.82 8.16 -17.86
C ILE A 66 -2.20 7.16 -16.75
N HIS A 67 -2.21 5.87 -17.07
CA HIS A 67 -2.51 4.80 -16.10
C HIS A 67 -1.53 4.80 -14.93
N THR A 68 -0.25 5.09 -15.19
CA THR A 68 0.80 5.19 -14.17
C THR A 68 0.54 6.31 -13.17
N ILE A 69 0.06 7.46 -13.64
CA ILE A 69 -0.32 8.56 -12.77
C ILE A 69 -1.59 8.22 -11.98
N GLU A 70 -2.59 7.62 -12.63
CA GLU A 70 -3.83 7.20 -12.00
C GLU A 70 -3.60 6.19 -10.87
N ASP A 71 -2.76 5.18 -11.10
CA ASP A 71 -2.39 4.19 -10.09
C ASP A 71 -1.57 4.81 -8.94
N TYR A 72 -0.66 5.74 -9.25
CA TYR A 72 0.08 6.45 -8.21
C TYR A 72 -0.87 7.23 -7.28
N LEU A 73 -1.86 7.93 -7.86
CA LEU A 73 -2.90 8.61 -7.09
C LEU A 73 -3.77 7.61 -6.32
N LYS A 74 -4.07 6.43 -6.91
CA LYS A 74 -4.81 5.36 -6.23
C LYS A 74 -4.06 4.86 -5.00
N LEU A 75 -2.74 4.63 -5.09
CA LEU A 75 -1.88 4.25 -3.96
C LEU A 75 -1.92 5.28 -2.83
N LEU A 76 -1.83 6.58 -3.15
CA LEU A 76 -1.92 7.65 -2.16
C LEU A 76 -3.28 7.65 -1.44
N VAL A 77 -4.37 7.66 -2.21
CA VAL A 77 -5.73 7.72 -1.64
C VAL A 77 -6.02 6.49 -0.79
N CYS A 78 -5.70 5.29 -1.28
CA CYS A 78 -5.93 4.07 -0.53
C CYS A 78 -5.02 3.97 0.70
N GLY A 79 -3.78 4.46 0.62
CA GLY A 79 -2.89 4.52 1.78
C GLY A 79 -3.42 5.41 2.90
N VAL A 80 -3.87 6.63 2.56
CA VAL A 80 -4.50 7.55 3.53
C VAL A 80 -5.76 6.93 4.14
N SER A 81 -6.62 6.32 3.31
CA SER A 81 -7.85 5.69 3.80
C SER A 81 -7.60 4.51 4.72
N SER A 82 -6.56 3.71 4.46
CA SER A 82 -6.15 2.63 5.36
C SER A 82 -5.79 3.16 6.75
N GLN A 83 -5.02 4.26 6.82
CA GLN A 83 -4.69 4.89 8.11
C GLN A 83 -5.89 5.51 8.80
N LYS A 84 -6.75 6.20 8.05
CA LYS A 84 -7.96 6.82 8.60
C LYS A 84 -8.91 5.77 9.18
N LYS A 85 -9.09 4.61 8.50
CA LYS A 85 -9.88 3.50 9.03
C LYS A 85 -9.34 3.07 10.40
N GLU A 86 -8.04 2.85 10.52
CA GLU A 86 -7.45 2.49 11.81
C GLU A 86 -7.61 3.59 12.87
N ALA A 87 -7.56 4.87 12.47
CA ALA A 87 -7.83 5.98 13.38
C ALA A 87 -9.26 5.97 13.93
N VAL A 88 -10.24 5.70 13.08
CA VAL A 88 -11.66 5.61 13.45
C VAL A 88 -11.94 4.40 14.32
N LEU A 89 -11.31 3.25 14.04
CA LEU A 89 -11.49 2.02 14.81
C LEU A 89 -10.78 2.06 16.17
N ASN A 90 -9.71 2.85 16.31
CA ASN A 90 -8.91 2.91 17.54
C ASN A 90 -8.99 4.30 18.21
N LYS A 91 -10.20 4.81 18.48
CA LYS A 91 -10.45 6.17 19.02
C LYS A 91 -9.71 6.52 20.32
N ASN A 92 -9.34 5.51 21.11
CA ASN A 92 -8.63 5.68 22.38
C ASN A 92 -7.10 5.76 22.21
N SER A 93 -6.58 5.59 20.98
CA SER A 93 -5.15 5.68 20.70
C SER A 93 -4.69 7.12 20.54
N SER A 94 -3.49 7.43 21.04
CA SER A 94 -2.91 8.77 20.87
C SER A 94 -2.47 9.01 19.42
N ILE A 95 -2.50 10.28 19.01
CA ILE A 95 -1.95 10.70 17.70
C ILE A 95 -0.49 10.27 17.57
N ALA A 96 0.30 10.34 18.65
CA ALA A 96 1.67 9.88 18.67
C ALA A 96 1.83 8.39 18.33
N THR A 97 0.83 7.57 18.63
CA THR A 97 0.79 6.15 18.22
C THR A 97 0.50 6.03 16.74
N PHE A 98 -0.50 6.76 16.23
CA PHE A 98 -0.83 6.72 14.81
C PHE A 98 0.27 7.26 13.89
N LYS A 99 1.05 8.24 14.32
CA LYS A 99 2.22 8.71 13.56
C LYS A 99 3.28 7.63 13.34
N LYS A 100 3.30 6.58 14.16
CA LYS A 100 4.20 5.42 13.99
C LYS A 100 3.63 4.40 13.02
N LEU A 101 2.34 4.46 12.69
CA LEU A 101 1.70 3.56 11.76
C LEU A 101 2.13 3.89 10.34
N LYS A 102 2.59 2.88 9.61
CA LYS A 102 3.03 2.99 8.23
C LYS A 102 2.16 2.11 7.34
N VAL A 103 1.76 2.65 6.20
CA VAL A 103 1.17 1.89 5.11
C VAL A 103 2.17 1.88 3.97
N PHE A 104 2.45 0.72 3.40
CA PHE A 104 3.40 0.58 2.31
C PHE A 104 2.66 0.56 0.97
N ALA A 105 3.24 1.24 -0.01
CA ALA A 105 2.75 1.26 -1.37
C ALA A 105 3.85 0.73 -2.29
N ILE A 106 3.51 -0.20 -3.18
CA ILE A 106 4.41 -0.73 -4.20
C ILE A 106 3.83 -0.37 -5.55
N GLN A 107 4.61 0.35 -6.35
CA GLN A 107 4.27 0.62 -7.73
C GLN A 107 5.24 -0.10 -8.67
N ILE A 108 4.70 -0.79 -9.66
CA ILE A 108 5.47 -1.49 -10.69
C ILE A 108 5.25 -0.76 -12.01
N ILE A 109 6.31 -0.14 -12.53
CA ILE A 109 6.32 0.56 -13.82
C ILE A 109 7.32 -0.15 -14.72
N LYS A 110 6.81 -0.88 -15.72
CA LYS A 110 7.58 -1.78 -16.58
C LYS A 110 8.32 -2.83 -15.75
N ASN A 111 9.64 -2.69 -15.62
CA ASN A 111 10.49 -3.55 -14.82
C ASN A 111 10.99 -2.84 -13.54
N ARG A 112 10.59 -1.61 -13.26
CA ARG A 112 10.97 -0.91 -12.03
C ARG A 112 9.90 -1.11 -10.97
N VAL A 113 10.30 -1.60 -9.81
CA VAL A 113 9.47 -1.74 -8.61
C VAL A 113 9.91 -0.69 -7.62
N THR A 114 9.00 0.19 -7.23
CA THR A 114 9.23 1.25 -6.25
C THR A 114 8.42 0.95 -5.00
N LEU A 115 9.08 0.88 -3.83
CA LEU A 115 8.45 0.79 -2.52
C LEU A 115 8.46 2.17 -1.87
N SER A 116 7.29 2.62 -1.43
CA SER A 116 7.08 3.85 -0.69
C SER A 116 6.40 3.57 0.65
N GLU A 117 6.68 4.41 1.64
CA GLU A 117 5.96 4.42 2.92
C GLU A 117 5.06 5.66 3.01
N LEU A 118 3.84 5.44 3.46
CA LEU A 118 2.86 6.46 3.80
C LEU A 118 2.69 6.49 5.31
N PHE A 119 2.80 7.68 5.91
CA PHE A 119 2.56 7.89 7.33
C PHE A 119 2.01 9.27 7.61
N MET A 120 1.28 9.39 8.71
CA MET A 120 0.72 10.66 9.15
C MET A 120 1.82 11.57 9.71
N ASN A 121 1.94 12.77 9.16
CA ASN A 121 2.89 13.78 9.61
C ASN A 121 2.28 14.65 10.72
N ASP A 122 1.05 15.11 10.52
CA ASP A 122 0.22 15.81 11.51
C ASP A 122 -1.26 15.37 11.37
N GLN A 123 -2.17 15.94 12.15
CA GLN A 123 -3.59 15.54 12.13
C GLN A 123 -4.29 15.65 10.77
N LYS A 124 -3.75 16.42 9.83
CA LYS A 124 -4.35 16.75 8.53
C LYS A 124 -3.44 16.44 7.34
N SER A 125 -2.19 16.06 7.56
CA SER A 125 -1.22 15.81 6.50
C SER A 125 -0.54 14.44 6.62
N TRP A 126 -0.24 13.87 5.46
CA TRP A 126 0.48 12.60 5.31
C TRP A 126 1.75 12.84 4.52
N CYS A 127 2.82 12.16 4.91
CA CYS A 127 4.03 12.03 4.12
C CYS A 127 3.96 10.75 3.29
N PHE A 128 4.45 10.84 2.05
CA PHE A 128 4.63 9.71 1.16
C PHE A 128 6.06 9.73 0.63
N ILE A 129 6.87 8.76 1.05
CA ILE A 129 8.32 8.79 0.82
C ILE A 129 8.74 7.48 0.15
N GLU A 130 9.43 7.59 -0.98
CA GLU A 130 10.09 6.44 -1.62
C GLU A 130 11.21 5.92 -0.72
N LYS A 131 11.21 4.61 -0.46
CA LYS A 131 12.18 3.94 0.41
C LYS A 131 13.23 3.19 -0.37
N ARG A 132 12.79 2.48 -1.39
CA ARG A 132 13.68 1.64 -2.19
C ARG A 132 13.07 1.42 -3.57
N THR A 133 13.95 1.34 -4.54
CA THR A 133 13.62 0.90 -5.89
C THR A 133 14.43 -0.35 -6.20
N ALA A 134 13.83 -1.29 -6.93
CA ALA A 134 14.51 -2.43 -7.52
C ALA A 134 14.10 -2.58 -8.99
N THR A 135 14.96 -3.23 -9.77
CA THR A 135 14.63 -3.62 -11.14
C THR A 135 14.33 -5.12 -11.18
N LEU A 136 13.23 -5.51 -11.80
CA LEU A 136 12.90 -6.89 -12.07
C LEU A 136 13.69 -7.39 -13.29
N PRO A 137 14.18 -8.63 -13.25
CA PRO A 137 14.83 -9.23 -14.41
C PRO A 137 13.83 -9.38 -15.56
N SER A 138 14.24 -8.99 -16.77
CA SER A 138 13.52 -9.29 -18.02
C SER A 138 14.01 -10.59 -18.67
N SER A 139 15.16 -11.12 -18.21
CA SER A 139 15.75 -12.37 -18.69
C SER A 139 16.45 -13.12 -17.56
N TRP A 140 16.76 -14.40 -17.79
CA TRP A 140 17.50 -15.22 -16.82
C TRP A 140 18.95 -14.72 -16.57
N HIS A 141 19.53 -14.00 -17.52
CA HIS A 141 20.86 -13.41 -17.36
C HIS A 141 20.86 -12.34 -16.26
N ASP A 142 19.73 -11.63 -16.10
CA ASP A 142 19.57 -10.54 -15.14
C ASP A 142 19.06 -11.01 -13.77
N ARG A 143 18.99 -12.32 -13.52
CA ARG A 143 18.44 -12.89 -12.27
C ARG A 143 19.10 -12.37 -10.99
N ILE A 144 20.32 -11.85 -11.07
CA ILE A 144 20.98 -11.20 -9.94
C ILE A 144 20.20 -9.99 -9.41
N LEU A 145 19.42 -9.32 -10.26
CA LEU A 145 18.53 -8.23 -9.89
C LEU A 145 17.41 -8.66 -8.92
N LEU A 146 17.09 -9.96 -8.86
CA LEU A 146 16.16 -10.50 -7.85
C LEU A 146 16.67 -10.26 -6.42
N VAL A 147 17.98 -10.17 -6.20
CA VAL A 147 18.52 -9.85 -4.86
C VAL A 147 18.02 -8.48 -4.41
N GLN A 148 18.08 -7.46 -5.27
CA GLN A 148 17.58 -6.12 -4.95
C GLN A 148 16.06 -6.12 -4.71
N TYR A 149 15.31 -6.90 -5.49
CA TYR A 149 13.87 -7.06 -5.29
C TYR A 149 13.55 -7.76 -3.97
N LEU A 150 14.27 -8.82 -3.61
CA LEU A 150 14.11 -9.53 -2.34
C LEU A 150 14.45 -8.63 -1.15
N GLU A 151 15.50 -7.81 -1.25
CA GLU A 151 15.82 -6.79 -0.25
C GLU A 151 14.72 -5.72 -0.13
N LEU A 152 14.12 -5.30 -1.25
CA LEU A 152 12.97 -4.41 -1.25
C LEU A 152 11.80 -5.04 -0.48
N VAL A 153 11.42 -6.27 -0.79
CA VAL A 153 10.36 -7.00 -0.07
C VAL A 153 10.71 -7.22 1.40
N ALA A 154 11.97 -7.52 1.72
CA ALA A 154 12.43 -7.70 3.10
C ALA A 154 12.22 -6.44 3.96
N THR A 155 12.25 -5.24 3.35
CA THR A 155 11.96 -3.96 4.03
C THR A 155 10.59 -3.97 4.71
N LEU A 156 9.61 -4.66 4.15
CA LEU A 156 8.25 -4.78 4.71
C LEU A 156 8.22 -5.54 6.04
N PHE A 157 9.24 -6.35 6.33
CA PHE A 157 9.30 -7.18 7.55
C PHE A 157 10.18 -6.60 8.65
N VAL A 158 10.95 -5.54 8.36
CA VAL A 158 11.97 -4.99 9.27
C VAL A 158 11.56 -3.61 9.82
N CYS A 159 10.50 -2.99 9.29
CA CYS A 159 10.07 -1.63 9.63
C CYS A 159 8.99 -1.58 10.73
#